data_AF-A0A956RAT2-F1
#
_entry.id   AF-A0A956RAT2-F1
#
_cell.length_a   1.000
_cell.length_b   1.000
_cell.length_c   1.000
_cell.angle_alpha   90.00
_cell.angle_beta   90.00
_cell.angle_gamma   90.00
#
_symmetry.space_group_name_H-M   'P 1'
#
loop_
_entity.id
_entity.type
_entity.pdbx_description
1 polymer ?
#
loop_
_entity_poly.entity_id
_entity_poly.type
_entity_poly.pdbx_seq_one_letter_code
_entity_poly.pdbx_strand_id
1 'polypeptide(L)' 'MAKRQTRRSISVKGLTYQRLKNFCESQGLSVSGYLEDIIASRLDEANVPVPEKVDPRPEPAQKPPRDQDEIISQHFTF' A
#
# COMPACT_ATOMS: atom_id res chain seq x y z
N MET A 1 18.09 5.60 13.59
CA MET A 1 17.61 4.31 13.04
C MET A 1 16.30 4.60 12.33
N ALA A 2 16.19 4.33 11.03
CA ALA A 2 14.94 4.54 10.31
C ALA A 2 13.84 3.68 10.96
N LYS A 3 12.74 4.32 11.37
CA LYS A 3 11.57 3.67 11.96
C LYS A 3 11.18 2.53 11.00
N ARG A 4 11.15 1.28 11.46
CA ARG A 4 10.90 0.10 10.61
C ARG A 4 9.63 0.33 9.77
N GLN A 5 9.79 0.62 8.49
CA GLN A 5 8.65 0.78 7.59
C GLN A 5 7.99 -0.58 7.44
N THR A 6 6.70 -0.66 7.76
CA THR A 6 5.98 -1.92 7.66
C THR A 6 5.25 -1.99 6.33
N ARG A 7 5.55 -2.98 5.49
CA ARG A 7 4.83 -3.21 4.22
C ARG A 7 3.35 -3.49 4.49
N ARG A 8 2.47 -2.84 3.73
CA ARG A 8 1.02 -3.04 3.73
C ARG A 8 0.54 -3.14 2.28
N SER A 9 -0.36 -4.09 2.02
CA SER A 9 -0.99 -4.25 0.70
C SER A 9 -2.36 -3.59 0.70
N ILE A 10 -2.71 -2.92 -0.39
CA ILE A 10 -4.04 -2.36 -0.64
C ILE A 10 -4.66 -3.02 -1.88
N SER A 11 -5.94 -3.37 -1.80
CA SER A 11 -6.67 -3.88 -2.95
C SER A 11 -7.10 -2.73 -3.85
N VAL A 12 -6.81 -2.84 -5.15
CA VAL A 12 -7.21 -1.86 -6.17
C VAL A 12 -7.64 -2.58 -7.44
N LYS A 13 -8.47 -1.94 -8.27
CA LYS A 13 -8.82 -2.49 -9.60
C LYS A 13 -7.56 -2.60 -10.46
N GLY A 14 -7.40 -3.70 -11.19
CA GLY A 14 -6.22 -3.95 -12.04
C GLY A 14 -5.95 -2.82 -13.04
N LEU A 15 -6.99 -2.29 -13.68
CA LEU A 15 -6.85 -1.15 -14.62
C LEU A 15 -6.32 0.11 -13.92
N THR A 16 -6.76 0.38 -12.68
CA THR A 16 -6.29 1.51 -11.89
C THR A 16 -4.81 1.34 -11.53
N TYR A 17 -4.42 0.14 -11.10
CA TYR A 17 -3.02 -0.17 -10.83
C TYR A 17 -2.15 0.01 -12.07
N GLN A 18 -2.57 -0.50 -13.22
CA GLN A 18 -1.78 -0.38 -14.45
C GLN A 18 -1.59 1.08 -14.86
N ARG A 19 -2.63 1.91 -14.75
CA ARG A 19 -2.51 3.36 -15.01
C ARG A 19 -1.53 4.03 -14.06
N LEU A 20 -1.61 3.72 -12.76
CA LEU A 20 -0.69 4.21 -11.74
C LEU A 20 0.75 3.80 -12.02
N LYS A 21 0.98 2.52 -12.34
CA LYS A 21 2.30 1.97 -12.67
C LYS A 21 2.91 2.68 -13.87
N ASN A 22 2.17 2.77 -14.98
CA ASN A 22 2.66 3.43 -16.20
C ASN A 22 3.02 4.90 -15.96
N PHE A 23 2.19 5.60 -15.18
CA PHE A 23 2.46 6.98 -14.79
C PHE A 23 3.78 7.09 -14.01
N CYS A 24 3.95 6.28 -12.96
CA CYS A 24 5.17 6.30 -12.15
C CYS A 24 6.42 5.97 -12.98
N GLU A 25 6.35 4.94 -13.84
CA GLU A 25 7.44 4.55 -14.73
C GLU A 25 7.83 5.66 -15.71
N SER A 26 6.86 6.40 -16.26
CA SER A 26 7.14 7.53 -17.16
C SER A 26 7.90 8.68 -16.49
N GLN A 27 7.82 8.78 -15.16
CA GLN A 27 8.46 9.82 -14.36
C GLN A 27 9.71 9.30 -13.62
N GLY A 28 10.08 8.03 -13.79
CA GLY A 28 11.17 7.40 -13.04
C GLY A 28 10.89 7.24 -11.55
N LEU A 29 9.61 7.21 -11.14
CA LEU A 29 9.18 7.11 -9.75
C LEU A 29 8.85 5.66 -9.37
N SER A 30 9.03 5.33 -8.09
CA SER A 30 8.49 4.09 -7.53
C SER A 30 7.00 4.27 -7.20
N VAL A 31 6.18 3.23 -7.44
CA VAL A 31 4.75 3.25 -7.09
C VAL A 31 4.54 3.46 -5.58
N SER A 32 5.39 2.85 -4.75
CA SER A 32 5.32 2.99 -3.29
C SER A 32 5.64 4.41 -2.83
N GLY A 33 6.71 5.02 -3.33
CA GLY A 33 7.10 6.38 -2.97
C GLY A 33 6.04 7.39 -3.41
N TYR A 34 5.55 7.27 -4.65
CA TYR A 34 4.49 8.13 -5.15
C TYR A 34 3.19 8.03 -4.33
N LEU A 35 2.80 6.83 -3.91
CA LEU A 35 1.64 6.65 -3.04
C LEU A 35 1.88 7.25 -1.64
N GLU A 36 3.07 7.09 -1.08
CA GLU A 36 3.43 7.66 0.22
C GLU A 36 3.31 9.19 0.20
N ASP A 37 3.88 9.84 -0.82
CA ASP A 37 3.84 11.29 -1.00
C ASP A 37 2.40 11.81 -1.18
N ILE A 38 1.59 11.16 -2.03
CA ILE A 38 0.20 11.56 -2.24
C ILE A 38 -0.65 11.36 -0.98
N ILE A 39 -0.48 10.23 -0.29
CA ILE A 39 -1.24 9.97 0.93
C ILE A 39 -0.90 11.02 1.98
N ALA A 40 0.38 11.31 2.20
CA ALA A 40 0.82 12.33 3.14
C ALA A 40 0.23 13.71 2.79
N SER A 41 0.43 14.17 1.55
CA SER A 41 -0.10 15.44 1.06
C SER A 41 -1.61 15.59 1.26
N ARG A 42 -2.38 14.53 0.99
CA ARG A 42 -3.85 14.57 1.15
C ARG A 42 -4.30 14.57 2.61
N LEU A 43 -3.59 13.88 3.49
CA LEU A 43 -3.88 13.88 4.92
C LEU A 43 -3.51 15.23 5.56
N ASP A 44 -2.40 15.83 5.14
CA ASP A 44 -1.96 17.15 5.57
C ASP A 44 -2.95 18.24 5.15
N GLU A 45 -3.41 18.23 3.88
CA GLU A 45 -4.47 19.12 3.38
C GLU A 45 -5.77 18.99 4.19
N ALA A 46 -6.09 17.77 4.63
CA ALA A 46 -7.26 17.47 5.44
C ALA A 46 -7.05 17.75 6.94
N ASN A 47 -5.87 18.25 7.37
CA ASN A 47 -5.48 18.44 8.77
C ASN A 47 -5.68 17.19 9.64
N VAL A 48 -5.45 16.00 9.07
CA VAL A 48 -5.53 14.75 9.81
C VAL A 48 -4.33 14.66 10.74
N PRO A 49 -4.52 14.53 12.07
CA PRO A 49 -3.41 14.48 13.00
C PRO A 49 -2.56 13.23 12.77
N VAL A 50 -1.24 13.40 12.84
CA VAL A 50 -0.29 12.28 12.76
C VAL A 50 -0.44 11.41 14.01
N PRO A 51 -0.70 10.09 13.88
CA PRO A 51 -0.82 9.21 15.02
C PRO A 51 0.53 9.05 15.74
N GLU A 52 0.53 9.23 17.07
CA GLU A 52 1.74 9.10 17.90
C GLU A 52 2.26 7.65 17.99
N LYS A 53 1.35 6.67 17.82
CA LYS A 53 1.63 5.24 17.94
C LYS A 53 1.03 4.48 16.76
N VAL A 54 1.75 3.46 16.31
CA VAL A 54 1.28 2.51 15.31
C VAL A 54 0.89 1.24 16.05
N ASP A 55 -0.38 0.85 15.96
CA ASP A 55 -0.83 -0.38 16.58
C ASP A 55 -0.16 -1.60 15.91
N PRO A 56 0.21 -2.62 16.69
CA PRO A 56 0.73 -3.86 16.14
C PRO A 56 -0.33 -4.50 15.23
N ARG A 57 0.14 -5.11 14.13
CA ARG A 57 -0.73 -5.82 13.19
C ARG A 57 -1.51 -6.89 13.97
N PRO A 58 -2.84 -6.94 13.91
CA PRO A 58 -3.59 -8.04 14.51
C PRO A 58 -3.14 -9.37 13.91
N GLU A 59 -2.91 -10.37 14.75
CA GLU A 59 -2.57 -11.72 14.31
C GLU A 59 -3.70 -12.25 13.40
N PRO A 60 -3.36 -12.93 12.29
CA PRO A 60 -4.39 -13.46 11.40
C PRO A 60 -5.22 -14.51 12.14
N ALA A 61 -6.49 -14.22 12.39
CA ALA A 61 -7.47 -15.22 12.77
C ALA A 61 -7.44 -16.35 11.73
N GLN A 62 -7.35 -17.60 12.18
CA GLN A 62 -7.37 -18.79 11.32
C GLN A 62 -8.60 -18.71 10.39
N LYS A 63 -8.39 -18.54 9.09
CA LYS A 63 -9.48 -18.45 8.12
C LYS A 63 -10.01 -19.86 7.83
N PRO A 64 -11.33 -20.11 7.84
CA PRO A 64 -11.89 -21.34 7.29
C PRO A 64 -11.62 -21.41 5.77
N PRO A 65 -11.57 -22.61 5.17
CA PRO A 65 -11.26 -22.77 3.76
C PRO A 65 -12.41 -22.16 2.94
N ARG A 66 -12.11 -21.09 2.19
CA ARG A 66 -13.03 -20.50 1.21
C ARG A 66 -12.34 -20.42 -0.13
N ASP A 67 -13.12 -20.77 -1.13
CA ASP A 67 -12.80 -20.95 -2.54
C ASP A 67 -12.01 -19.79 -3.17
N GLN A 68 -11.32 -20.17 -4.24
CA GLN A 68 -10.20 -19.51 -4.87
C GLN A 68 -10.62 -18.27 -5.68
N ASP A 69 -11.06 -17.19 -5.01
CA ASP A 69 -10.94 -15.87 -5.61
C ASP A 69 -9.46 -15.48 -5.61
N GLU A 70 -8.83 -15.80 -6.72
CA GLU A 70 -7.44 -15.61 -7.09
C GLU A 70 -7.09 -14.11 -7.06
N ILE A 71 -6.90 -13.56 -5.85
CA ILE A 71 -6.15 -12.33 -5.69
C ILE A 71 -4.73 -12.69 -6.13
N ILE A 72 -4.43 -12.47 -7.40
CA ILE A 72 -3.08 -12.60 -7.98
C ILE A 72 -2.19 -11.61 -7.26
N SER A 73 -1.67 -12.03 -6.11
CA SER A 73 -0.70 -11.30 -5.32
C SER A 73 0.64 -11.52 -5.98
N GLN A 74 0.93 -10.73 -7.02
CA GLN A 74 2.27 -10.64 -7.60
C GLN A 74 3.21 -10.11 -6.51
N HIS A 75 3.89 -11.02 -5.83
CA HIS A 75 4.97 -10.70 -4.92
C HIS A 75 6.19 -10.44 -5.79
N PHE A 76 6.63 -9.18 -5.84
CA PHE A 76 7.90 -8.81 -6.46
C PHE A 76 9.05 -9.32 -5.58
N THR A 77 9.87 -10.22 -6.11
CA THR A 77 11.25 -10.44 -5.66
C THR A 77 12.15 -9.39 -6.31
N PHE A 78 12.97 -8.73 -5.49
CA PHE A 78 14.00 -7.78 -5.93
C PHE A 78 15.19 -8.50 -6.56
#